data_AF-A0A6L5XVH6-F1
#
_entry.id   AF-A0A6L5XVH6-F1
#
_cell.length_a   1.000
_cell.length_b   1.000
_cell.length_c   1.000
_cell.angle_alpha   90.00
_cell.angle_beta   90.00
_cell.angle_gamma   90.00
#
_symmetry.space_group_name_H-M   'P 1'
#
loop_
_entity.id
_entity.type
_entity.pdbx_description
1 polymer ?
#
loop_
_entity_poly.entity_id
_entity_poly.type
_entity_poly.pdbx_seq_one_letter_code
_entity_poly.pdbx_strand_id
1 'polypeptide(L)'
;MKLQFKKRYLLISIILLCLIAVFYFYTKLDTVTIHIKNNTSQSLTGLTVNYTGSSSEYSIPTIPANSSCTKQLTLPADFDEGQIEMIAYGRNYTILGYLERGTFHRLTVNINTIDKNKKLTLKVKTSFLSSCFHI
;
A
#
# COMPACT_ATOMS: atom_id res chain seq x y z
N MET A 1 -26.50 26.89 39.45
CA MET A 1 -25.11 26.35 39.49
C MET A 1 -24.94 25.01 38.75
N LYS A 2 -25.79 23.99 38.96
CA LYS A 2 -25.66 22.65 38.30
C LYS A 2 -25.70 22.66 36.76
N LEU A 3 -26.44 23.59 36.14
CA LEU A 3 -26.56 23.68 34.67
C LEU A 3 -25.25 24.16 34.00
N GLN A 4 -24.52 25.09 34.63
CA GLN A 4 -23.24 25.60 34.15
C GLN A 4 -22.15 24.53 34.21
N PHE A 5 -22.13 23.71 35.28
CA PHE A 5 -21.22 22.57 35.40
C PHE A 5 -21.45 21.50 34.33
N LYS A 6 -22.71 21.12 34.06
CA LYS A 6 -23.05 20.14 33.02
C LYS A 6 -22.62 20.60 31.61
N LYS A 7 -22.76 21.90 31.31
CA LYS A 7 -22.30 22.49 30.03
C LYS A 7 -20.77 22.45 29.89
N ARG A 8 -20.02 22.67 30.99
CA ARG A 8 -18.55 22.58 30.98
C ARG A 8 -18.05 21.16 30.72
N TYR A 9 -18.63 20.15 31.35
CA TYR A 9 -18.25 18.75 31.08
C TYR A 9 -18.63 18.29 29.67
N LEU A 10 -19.76 18.76 29.14
CA LEU A 10 -20.13 18.54 27.73
C LEU A 10 -19.07 19.11 26.78
N LEU A 11 -18.65 20.36 27.02
CA LEU A 11 -17.62 21.03 26.22
C LEU A 11 -16.27 20.30 26.28
N ILE A 12 -15.85 19.88 27.48
CA ILE A 12 -14.61 19.10 27.66
C ILE A 12 -14.70 17.76 26.91
N SER A 13 -15.84 17.07 26.97
CA SER A 13 -16.06 15.81 26.26
C SER A 13 -15.96 15.98 24.74
N ILE A 14 -16.55 17.05 24.18
CA ILE A 14 -16.47 17.36 22.75
C ILE A 14 -15.03 17.65 22.33
N ILE A 15 -14.29 18.46 23.10
CA ILE A 15 -12.87 18.77 22.82
C ILE A 15 -12.04 17.49 22.84
N LEU A 16 -12.23 16.63 23.84
CA LEU A 16 -11.53 15.35 23.94
C LEU A 16 -11.83 14.45 22.75
N LEU A 17 -13.09 14.37 22.32
CA LEU A 17 -13.49 13.60 21.14
C LEU A 17 -12.83 14.14 19.86
N CYS A 18 -12.78 15.46 19.69
CA CYS A 18 -12.09 16.10 18.56
C CYS A 18 -10.59 15.79 18.57
N LEU A 19 -9.92 15.83 19.73
CA LEU A 19 -8.50 15.50 19.84
C LEU A 19 -8.22 14.03 19.51
N ILE A 20 -9.08 13.11 19.97
CA ILE A 20 -8.97 11.69 19.63
C ILE A 20 -9.16 11.47 18.12
N ALA A 21 -10.13 12.15 17.50
CA ALA A 21 -10.34 12.07 16.06
C ALA A 21 -9.13 12.58 15.28
N VAL A 22 -8.59 13.75 15.64
CA VAL A 22 -7.38 14.32 15.02
C VAL A 22 -6.19 13.36 15.18
N PHE A 23 -5.96 12.84 16.39
CA PHE A 23 -4.90 11.86 16.64
C PHE A 23 -5.05 10.62 15.75
N TYR A 24 -6.27 10.08 15.65
CA TYR A 24 -6.56 8.94 14.78
C TYR A 24 -6.24 9.23 13.31
N PHE A 25 -6.60 10.41 12.79
CA PHE A 25 -6.26 10.81 11.42
C PHE A 25 -4.75 10.98 11.20
N TYR A 26 -4.02 11.55 12.16
CA TYR A 26 -2.56 11.73 12.06
C TYR A 26 -1.77 10.42 12.17
N THR A 27 -2.31 9.40 12.86
CA THR A 27 -1.65 8.09 12.99
C THR A 27 -1.92 7.14 11.82
N LYS A 28 -2.74 7.55 10.85
CA LYS A 28 -3.10 6.68 9.73
C LYS A 28 -1.90 6.57 8.77
N LEU A 29 -1.30 5.39 8.73
CA LEU A 29 -0.18 5.10 7.82
C LEU A 29 -0.68 5.04 6.37
N ASP A 30 0.15 5.53 5.45
CA ASP A 30 -0.12 5.42 4.03
C ASP A 30 -0.01 3.96 3.59
N THR A 31 -0.94 3.56 2.72
CA THR A 31 -1.02 2.17 2.26
C THR A 31 -1.13 2.10 0.74
N VAL A 32 -0.35 1.21 0.16
CA VAL A 32 -0.42 0.86 -1.26
C VAL A 32 -0.97 -0.55 -1.39
N THR A 33 -2.06 -0.69 -2.15
CA THR A 33 -2.63 -2.02 -2.43
C THR A 33 -2.06 -2.57 -3.72
N ILE A 34 -1.45 -3.75 -3.65
CA ILE A 34 -0.84 -4.44 -4.79
C ILE A 34 -1.61 -5.73 -5.03
N HIS A 35 -2.26 -5.81 -6.18
CA HIS A 35 -2.95 -7.00 -6.66
C HIS A 35 -2.11 -7.67 -7.75
N ILE A 36 -1.66 -8.89 -7.51
CA ILE A 36 -0.79 -9.64 -8.42
C ILE A 36 -1.62 -10.78 -9.02
N LYS A 37 -1.68 -10.84 -10.36
CA LYS A 37 -2.35 -11.88 -11.12
C LYS A 37 -1.31 -12.76 -11.80
N ASN A 38 -1.34 -14.05 -11.50
CA ASN A 38 -0.54 -15.06 -12.16
C ASN A 38 -1.36 -15.66 -13.31
N ASN A 39 -1.17 -15.17 -14.53
CA ASN A 39 -1.85 -15.73 -15.72
C ASN A 39 -1.02 -16.86 -16.38
N THR A 40 -0.06 -17.40 -15.65
CA THR A 40 0.88 -18.41 -16.16
C THR A 40 0.43 -19.81 -15.74
N SER A 41 0.96 -20.83 -16.40
CA SER A 41 0.66 -22.24 -16.11
C SER A 41 1.40 -22.81 -14.89
N GLN A 42 2.27 -22.03 -14.24
CA GLN A 42 3.06 -22.47 -13.08
C GLN A 42 2.84 -21.55 -11.88
N SER A 43 3.02 -22.08 -10.68
CA SER A 43 2.95 -21.29 -9.45
C SER A 43 4.12 -20.30 -9.36
N LEU A 44 3.83 -19.09 -8.90
CA LEU A 44 4.83 -18.09 -8.56
C LEU A 44 5.20 -18.24 -7.08
N THR A 45 6.49 -18.35 -6.80
CA THR A 45 7.03 -18.54 -5.45
C THR A 45 8.20 -17.60 -5.22
N GLY A 46 8.46 -17.26 -3.95
CA GLY A 46 9.61 -16.43 -3.56
C GLY A 46 9.55 -14.99 -4.11
N LEU A 47 8.35 -14.50 -4.40
CA LEU A 47 8.14 -13.11 -4.78
C LEU A 47 8.27 -12.21 -3.54
N THR A 48 8.97 -11.11 -3.68
CA THR A 48 9.01 -10.05 -2.67
C THR A 48 8.73 -8.70 -3.30
N VAL A 49 8.35 -7.74 -2.47
CA VAL A 49 8.11 -6.35 -2.86
C VAL A 49 8.84 -5.44 -1.87
N ASN A 50 9.43 -4.37 -2.37
CA ASN A 50 9.99 -3.31 -1.54
C ASN A 50 9.65 -1.94 -2.13
N TYR A 51 10.04 -0.90 -1.42
CA TYR A 51 9.91 0.49 -1.86
C TYR A 51 11.22 1.24 -1.55
N THR A 52 11.41 2.41 -2.17
CA THR A 52 12.59 3.26 -1.94
C THR A 52 12.80 3.54 -0.46
N GLY A 53 14.02 3.32 0.04
CA GLY A 53 14.37 3.56 1.43
C GLY A 53 13.96 2.45 2.41
N SER A 54 13.22 1.43 1.97
CA SER A 54 12.92 0.27 2.82
C SER A 54 14.16 -0.58 3.03
N SER A 55 14.51 -0.87 4.29
CA SER A 55 15.53 -1.87 4.64
C SER A 55 15.01 -3.31 4.57
N SER A 56 13.70 -3.48 4.37
CA SER A 56 13.01 -4.76 4.49
C SER A 56 12.18 -5.05 3.24
N GLU A 57 12.14 -6.33 2.86
CA GLU A 57 11.28 -6.81 1.78
C GLU A 57 10.00 -7.44 2.33
N TYR A 58 8.89 -7.20 1.64
CA TYR A 58 7.60 -7.76 1.97
C TYR A 58 7.40 -9.04 1.17
N SER A 59 7.40 -10.18 1.86
CA SER A 59 7.12 -11.46 1.23
C SER A 59 5.69 -11.54 0.70
N ILE A 60 5.58 -11.97 -0.55
CA ILE A 60 4.33 -12.29 -1.23
C ILE A 60 4.13 -13.81 -1.14
N PRO A 61 2.95 -14.27 -0.69
CA PRO A 61 2.67 -15.70 -0.61
C PRO A 61 2.73 -16.34 -2.00
N THR A 62 2.97 -17.66 -2.03
CA THR A 62 2.89 -18.43 -3.27
C THR A 62 1.57 -18.18 -3.98
N ILE A 63 1.64 -17.81 -5.26
CA ILE A 63 0.45 -17.56 -6.10
C ILE A 63 0.31 -18.74 -7.05
N PRO A 64 -0.71 -19.60 -6.89
CA PRO A 64 -0.96 -20.71 -7.80
C PRO A 64 -1.11 -20.25 -9.26
N ALA A 65 -0.91 -21.18 -10.20
CA ALA A 65 -1.18 -20.96 -11.61
C ALA A 65 -2.62 -20.44 -11.81
N ASN A 66 -2.80 -19.49 -12.73
CA ASN A 66 -4.10 -18.88 -13.05
C ASN A 66 -4.85 -18.30 -11.85
N SER A 67 -4.13 -17.86 -10.81
CA SER A 67 -4.70 -17.30 -9.58
C SER A 67 -4.17 -15.89 -9.30
N SER A 68 -4.62 -15.29 -8.21
CA SER A 68 -4.21 -13.95 -7.81
C SER A 68 -4.06 -13.82 -6.30
N CYS A 69 -3.28 -12.84 -5.88
CA CYS A 69 -3.22 -12.42 -4.49
C CYS A 69 -3.28 -10.90 -4.37
N THR A 70 -3.68 -10.42 -3.20
CA THR A 70 -3.63 -9.01 -2.86
C THR A 70 -2.77 -8.83 -1.62
N LYS A 71 -1.84 -7.88 -1.67
CA LYS A 71 -0.99 -7.48 -0.56
C LYS A 71 -1.17 -5.99 -0.32
N GLN A 72 -1.31 -5.59 0.95
CA GLN A 72 -1.18 -4.20 1.34
C GLN A 72 0.24 -3.96 1.81
N LEU A 73 0.85 -2.91 1.28
CA LEU A 73 2.14 -2.39 1.69
C LEU A 73 1.88 -1.14 2.54
N THR A 74 2.36 -1.15 3.77
CA THR A 74 2.26 0.00 4.67
C THR A 74 3.57 0.78 4.61
N LEU A 75 3.46 2.06 4.25
CA LEU A 75 4.59 2.98 4.23
C LEU A 75 4.81 3.57 5.64
N PRO A 76 6.05 3.80 6.04
CA PRO A 76 6.35 4.42 7.32
C PRO A 76 5.96 5.90 7.28
N ALA A 77 5.76 6.51 8.44
CA ALA A 77 5.25 7.88 8.55
C ALA A 77 6.21 8.95 7.99
N ASP A 78 7.49 8.63 7.87
CA ASP A 78 8.57 9.45 7.32
C ASP A 78 8.85 9.18 5.84
N PHE A 79 8.08 8.29 5.18
CA PHE A 79 8.16 8.14 3.73
C PHE A 79 7.69 9.43 3.05
N ASP A 80 8.47 9.94 2.10
CA ASP A 80 8.17 11.16 1.36
C ASP A 80 7.86 10.84 -0.10
N GLU A 81 8.86 10.34 -0.83
CA GLU A 81 8.74 9.93 -2.22
C GLU A 81 9.55 8.68 -2.54
N GLY A 82 9.20 8.00 -3.63
CA GLY A 82 9.95 6.84 -4.08
C GLY A 82 9.28 6.04 -5.19
N GLN A 83 9.67 4.78 -5.27
CA GLN A 83 9.17 3.79 -6.22
C GLN A 83 8.90 2.47 -5.51
N ILE A 84 8.14 1.59 -6.15
CA ILE A 84 7.91 0.21 -5.68
C ILE A 84 8.52 -0.76 -6.67
N GLU A 85 9.34 -1.67 -6.16
CA GLU A 85 9.90 -2.78 -6.93
C GLU A 85 9.34 -4.11 -6.46
N MET A 86 9.15 -5.02 -7.41
CA MET A 86 8.89 -6.42 -7.16
C MET A 86 10.15 -7.20 -7.54
N ILE A 87 10.56 -8.11 -6.68
CA ILE A 87 11.70 -9.00 -6.93
C ILE A 87 11.15 -10.41 -7.19
N ALA A 88 11.55 -10.98 -8.31
CA ALA A 88 11.14 -12.32 -8.71
C ALA A 88 12.33 -13.05 -9.35
N TYR A 89 12.64 -14.24 -8.83
CA TYR A 89 13.74 -15.07 -9.35
C TYR A 89 15.08 -14.32 -9.42
N GLY A 90 15.38 -13.48 -8.42
CA GLY A 90 16.61 -12.68 -8.35
C GLY A 90 16.66 -11.48 -9.31
N ARG A 91 15.52 -11.08 -9.90
CA ARG A 91 15.42 -9.94 -10.81
C ARG A 91 14.47 -8.90 -10.27
N ASN A 92 14.85 -7.62 -10.37
CA ASN A 92 14.01 -6.50 -9.97
C ASN A 92 13.11 -6.05 -11.12
N TYR A 93 11.88 -5.71 -10.79
CA TYR A 93 10.89 -5.15 -11.69
C TYR A 93 10.25 -3.94 -11.02
N THR A 94 10.47 -2.74 -11.56
CA THR A 94 9.76 -1.54 -11.12
C THR A 94 8.29 -1.68 -11.48
N ILE A 95 7.42 -1.78 -10.46
CA ILE A 95 5.96 -1.92 -10.64
C ILE A 95 5.22 -0.60 -10.40
N LEU A 96 5.86 0.37 -9.75
CA LEU A 96 5.40 1.76 -9.68
C LEU A 96 6.62 2.66 -9.67
N GLY A 97 6.82 3.47 -10.71
CA GLY A 97 8.03 4.30 -10.85
C GLY A 97 8.01 5.61 -10.04
N TYR A 98 6.85 6.04 -9.57
CA TYR A 98 6.70 7.22 -8.71
C TYR A 98 5.54 7.02 -7.74
N LEU A 99 5.84 7.28 -6.47
CA LEU A 99 4.97 7.17 -5.31
C LEU A 99 5.29 8.34 -4.39
N GLU A 100 4.28 9.09 -3.99
CA GLU A 100 4.40 10.24 -3.09
C GLU A 100 3.54 10.00 -1.84
N ARG A 101 3.95 10.55 -0.72
CA ARG A 101 3.19 10.49 0.53
C ARG A 101 1.77 11.04 0.37
N GLY A 102 0.82 10.47 1.10
CA GLY A 102 -0.58 10.87 1.07
C GLY A 102 -1.35 10.44 -0.18
N THR A 103 -0.71 9.72 -1.10
CA THR A 103 -1.37 9.19 -2.30
C THR A 103 -1.86 7.75 -2.09
N PHE A 104 -3.09 7.48 -2.52
CA PHE A 104 -3.66 6.13 -2.48
C PHE A 104 -3.49 5.44 -3.83
N HIS A 105 -2.52 4.53 -3.90
CA HIS A 105 -2.27 3.73 -5.09
C HIS A 105 -2.90 2.34 -5.00
N ARG A 106 -3.56 1.94 -6.09
CA ARG A 106 -3.94 0.54 -6.34
C ARG A 106 -3.20 0.06 -7.59
N LEU A 107 -2.34 -0.93 -7.42
CA LEU A 107 -1.55 -1.53 -8.49
C LEU A 107 -2.15 -2.88 -8.85
N THR A 108 -2.33 -3.13 -10.15
CA THR A 108 -2.62 -4.47 -10.67
C THR A 108 -1.46 -4.92 -11.55
N VAL A 109 -0.69 -5.89 -11.07
CA VAL A 109 0.44 -6.50 -11.77
C VAL A 109 -0.04 -7.79 -12.42
N ASN A 110 -0.11 -7.82 -13.76
CA ASN A 110 -0.45 -9.04 -14.50
C ASN A 110 0.84 -9.70 -14.97
N ILE A 111 1.12 -10.90 -14.48
CA ILE A 111 2.26 -11.72 -14.91
C ILE A 111 1.73 -12.68 -15.97
N ASN A 112 2.13 -12.46 -17.22
CA ASN A 112 1.55 -13.16 -18.38
C ASN A 112 2.37 -14.36 -18.79
N THR A 113 3.70 -14.27 -18.72
CA THR A 113 4.59 -15.36 -19.10
C THR A 113 5.82 -15.40 -18.20
N ILE A 114 6.41 -16.59 -18.11
CA ILE A 114 7.70 -16.84 -17.47
C ILE A 114 8.54 -17.55 -18.51
N ASP A 115 9.61 -16.92 -18.96
CA ASP A 115 10.48 -17.54 -19.96
C ASP A 115 11.38 -18.63 -19.35
N LYS A 116 12.16 -19.28 -20.23
CA LYS A 116 13.10 -20.35 -19.83
C LYS A 116 14.19 -19.85 -18.86
N ASN A 117 14.48 -18.55 -18.86
CA ASN A 117 15.47 -17.89 -18.01
C ASN A 117 14.87 -17.29 -16.73
N LYS A 118 13.63 -17.68 -16.39
CA LYS A 118 12.86 -17.17 -15.24
C LYS A 118 12.63 -15.64 -15.28
N LYS A 119 12.68 -15.04 -16.47
CA LYS A 119 12.27 -13.64 -16.67
C LYS A 119 10.75 -13.58 -16.85
N LEU A 120 10.14 -12.65 -16.13
CA LEU A 120 8.70 -12.40 -16.20
C LEU A 120 8.39 -11.40 -17.32
N THR A 121 7.34 -11.67 -18.08
CA THR A 121 6.65 -10.62 -18.85
C THR A 121 5.46 -10.15 -18.03
N LEU A 122 5.48 -8.89 -17.62
CA LEU A 122 4.43 -8.31 -16.79
C LEU A 122 3.82 -7.05 -17.41
N LYS A 123 2.57 -6.79 -17.06
CA LYS A 123 1.84 -5.57 -17.39
C LYS A 123 1.25 -4.98 -16.13
N VAL A 124 1.66 -3.78 -15.77
CA VAL A 124 1.14 -3.07 -14.61
C VAL A 124 0.06 -2.09 -15.03
N LYS A 125 -1.02 -2.04 -14.25
CA LYS A 125 -2.04 -1.01 -14.32
C LYS A 125 -2.11 -0.31 -12.97
N THR A 126 -2.06 1.01 -12.99
CA THR A 126 -2.16 1.85 -11.81
C THR A 126 -3.50 2.57 -11.82
N SER A 127 -4.25 2.50 -10.73
CA SER A 127 -5.36 3.42 -10.49
C SER A 127 -4.99 4.34 -9.32
N PHE A 128 -5.06 5.64 -9.60
CA PHE A 128 -4.97 6.69 -8.60
C PHE A 128 -6.36 6.95 -8.04
N LEU A 129 -6.48 6.88 -6.73
CA LEU A 129 -7.52 7.61 -6.03
C LEU A 129 -6.86 8.89 -5.55
N SER A 130 -6.97 9.94 -6.36
CA SER A 130 -6.75 11.29 -5.86
C SER A 130 -7.70 11.48 -4.69
N SER A 131 -7.18 11.54 -3.47
CA SER A 131 -7.89 12.14 -2.36
C SER A 131 -8.15 13.59 -2.78
N CYS A 132 -9.37 13.91 -3.18
CA CYS A 132 -9.81 15.29 -3.32
C CYS A 132 -9.73 15.95 -1.94
N PHE A 133 -8.58 16.51 -1.61
CA PHE A 133 -8.44 17.57 -0.60
C PHE A 133 -7.84 18.77 -1.33
N HIS A 134 -8.72 19.51 -2.02
CA HIS A 134 -8.50 20.94 -2.15
C HIS A 134 -8.70 21.53 -0.74
N ILE A 135 -7.61 22.02 -0.16
CA ILE A 135 -7.64 22.95 0.97
C ILE A 135 -8.46 24.18 0.56
#